data_AF-A0A2V7T2S7-F1
#
_entry.id   AF-A0A2V7T2S7-F1
#
_cell.length_a   1.000
_cell.length_b   1.000
_cell.length_c   1.000
_cell.angle_alpha   90.00
_cell.angle_beta   90.00
_cell.angle_gamma   90.00
#
_symmetry.space_group_name_H-M   'P 1'
#
loop_
_entity.id
_entity.type
_entity.pdbx_description
1 polymer ?
#
loop_
_entity_poly.entity_id
_entity_poly.type
_entity_poly.pdbx_seq_one_letter_code
_entity_poly.pdbx_strand_id
1 'polypeptide(L)'
;MPFYHTLGRIPRKRHIAFRKPDGGLYSEQLVGHEGFTGTSALLYHVHPPTTVLSVKRLCETTLEADDDETLRHRHFRTARSKKGGSPTLDRIPLLFNQDVAMLYVEPDKADEHFYRNAQADELVYVAKGKGTLETQYGDLPFWEGDYLVLHRGIMHRYRFDTTGDQPKLLVMEGRGHVRPPKRYRNEFGQLVEGAPYSERDIRVPSELHTHDEMGE
;
A
#
# COMPACT_ATOMS: atom_id res chain seq x y z
N MET A 1 -20.65 -4.11 -5.83
CA MET A 1 -20.58 -3.47 -4.51
C MET A 1 -19.20 -3.78 -3.99
N PRO A 2 -18.39 -2.82 -3.51
CA PRO A 2 -17.13 -3.19 -2.86
C PRO A 2 -17.45 -4.16 -1.71
N PHE A 3 -16.73 -5.28 -1.62
CA PHE A 3 -16.97 -6.26 -0.57
C PHE A 3 -16.72 -5.61 0.78
N TYR A 4 -17.73 -5.66 1.65
CA TYR A 4 -17.58 -5.16 3.01
C TYR A 4 -16.67 -6.11 3.77
N HIS A 5 -15.55 -5.60 4.24
CA HIS A 5 -14.55 -6.35 4.99
C HIS A 5 -14.32 -5.67 6.33
N THR A 6 -14.18 -6.48 7.39
CA THR A 6 -14.01 -6.01 8.76
C THR A 6 -13.03 -6.90 9.49
N LEU A 7 -12.17 -6.29 10.29
CA LEU A 7 -11.30 -6.97 11.24
C LEU A 7 -11.40 -6.31 12.62
N GLY A 8 -11.17 -7.09 13.66
CA GLY A 8 -11.22 -6.62 15.04
C GLY A 8 -12.64 -6.37 15.57
N ARG A 9 -12.74 -5.52 16.58
CA ARG A 9 -14.00 -5.16 17.24
C ARG A 9 -14.50 -3.83 16.68
N ILE A 10 -15.74 -3.80 16.22
CA ILE A 10 -16.40 -2.60 15.68
C ILE A 10 -17.76 -2.38 16.36
N PRO A 11 -18.24 -1.13 16.49
CA PRO A 11 -19.57 -0.85 17.01
C PRO A 11 -20.65 -1.30 16.02
N ARG A 12 -21.87 -1.56 16.54
CA ARG A 12 -23.03 -1.97 15.73
C ARG A 12 -23.43 -0.94 14.66
N LYS A 13 -23.17 0.34 14.91
CA LYS A 13 -23.40 1.45 13.99
C LYS A 13 -22.17 2.36 13.99
N ARG A 14 -21.95 3.04 12.86
CA ARG A 14 -20.94 4.10 12.73
C ARG A 14 -21.33 5.30 13.61
N HIS A 15 -20.34 6.09 14.04
CA HIS A 15 -20.59 7.36 14.73
C HIS A 15 -21.40 7.22 16.04
N ILE A 16 -21.14 6.14 16.79
CA ILE A 16 -21.66 5.98 18.15
C ILE A 16 -20.49 5.86 19.13
N ALA A 17 -20.76 6.09 20.42
CA ALA A 17 -19.76 5.90 21.46
C ALA A 17 -19.30 4.42 21.48
N PHE A 18 -18.01 4.20 21.16
CA PHE A 18 -17.37 2.90 21.26
C PHE A 18 -16.39 2.91 22.43
N ARG A 19 -16.77 2.25 23.52
CA ARG A 19 -16.04 2.29 24.79
C ARG A 19 -14.96 1.20 24.85
N LYS A 20 -13.79 1.59 25.30
CA LYS A 20 -12.67 0.70 25.66
C LYS A 20 -12.96 0.01 27.00
N PRO A 21 -12.33 -1.15 27.28
CA PRO A 21 -12.45 -1.82 28.58
C PRO A 21 -11.97 -0.96 29.76
N ASP A 22 -11.03 -0.04 29.53
CA ASP A 22 -10.48 0.90 30.52
C ASP A 22 -11.43 2.08 30.85
N GLY A 23 -12.59 2.17 30.19
CA GLY A 23 -13.57 3.25 30.36
C GLY A 23 -13.42 4.42 29.39
N GLY A 24 -12.31 4.51 28.66
CA GLY A 24 -12.09 5.49 27.60
C GLY A 24 -12.89 5.21 26.33
N LEU A 25 -12.71 6.04 25.30
CA LEU A 25 -13.31 5.85 23.98
C LEU A 25 -12.24 5.50 22.95
N TYR A 26 -12.58 4.62 22.01
CA TYR A 26 -11.80 4.46 20.79
C TYR A 26 -11.96 5.71 19.91
N SER A 27 -10.89 6.15 19.28
CA SER A 27 -10.93 7.27 18.32
C SER A 27 -11.34 6.75 16.94
N GLU A 28 -12.41 7.29 16.37
CA GLU A 28 -12.88 6.91 15.04
C GLU A 28 -12.20 7.76 13.96
N GLN A 29 -11.64 7.12 12.93
CA GLN A 29 -11.06 7.77 11.75
C GLN A 29 -11.78 7.28 10.49
N LEU A 30 -12.39 8.20 9.74
CA LEU A 30 -12.84 7.93 8.38
C LEU A 30 -11.67 8.14 7.42
N VAL A 31 -11.22 7.06 6.78
CA VAL A 31 -10.25 7.11 5.69
C VAL A 31 -11.01 6.98 4.38
N GLY A 32 -11.12 8.09 3.63
CA GLY A 32 -11.90 8.18 2.40
C GLY A 32 -11.05 8.53 1.18
N HIS A 33 -11.46 8.05 0.02
CA HIS A 33 -10.99 8.50 -1.29
C HIS A 33 -11.93 9.58 -1.84
N GLU A 34 -11.39 10.49 -2.66
CA GLU A 34 -12.19 11.52 -3.36
C GLU A 34 -13.10 12.29 -2.38
N GLY A 35 -12.51 12.65 -1.23
CA GLY A 35 -13.23 13.22 -0.09
C GLY A 35 -14.19 12.21 0.55
N PHE A 36 -15.48 12.37 0.28
CA PHE A 36 -16.56 11.57 0.87
C PHE A 36 -17.35 10.75 -0.18
N THR A 37 -16.92 10.79 -1.44
CA THR A 37 -17.67 10.17 -2.56
C THR A 37 -17.08 8.84 -3.01
N GLY A 38 -15.78 8.63 -2.76
CA GLY A 38 -15.08 7.41 -3.13
C GLY A 38 -15.25 6.29 -2.11
N THR A 39 -14.43 5.25 -2.29
CA THR A 39 -14.28 4.16 -1.31
C THR A 39 -13.76 4.69 0.03
N SER A 40 -14.24 4.11 1.12
CA SER A 40 -13.85 4.51 2.46
C SER A 40 -13.72 3.33 3.39
N ALA A 41 -12.87 3.46 4.40
CA ALA A 41 -12.78 2.60 5.55
C ALA A 41 -12.98 3.41 6.84
N LEU A 42 -13.52 2.78 7.87
CA LEU A 42 -13.60 3.33 9.21
C LEU A 42 -12.67 2.55 10.12
N LEU A 43 -11.75 3.26 10.76
CA LEU A 43 -10.79 2.69 11.69
C LEU A 43 -11.12 3.18 13.10
N TYR A 44 -10.91 2.31 14.09
CA TYR A 44 -11.11 2.61 15.50
C TYR A 44 -9.77 2.41 16.21
N HIS A 45 -9.20 3.50 16.71
CA HIS A 45 -7.86 3.52 17.29
C HIS A 45 -7.91 3.55 18.81
N VAL A 46 -6.96 2.85 19.45
CA VAL A 46 -6.76 2.90 20.91
C VAL A 46 -6.25 4.28 21.34
N HIS A 47 -5.31 4.83 20.56
CA HIS A 47 -4.77 6.19 20.68
C HIS A 47 -5.12 7.01 19.43
N PRO A 48 -5.38 8.32 19.55
CA PRO A 48 -5.67 9.16 18.38
C PRO A 48 -4.52 9.11 17.34
N PRO A 49 -4.82 8.95 16.04
CA PRO A 49 -3.79 8.86 14.99
C PRO A 49 -3.16 10.21 14.62
N THR A 50 -3.51 11.29 15.32
CA THR A 50 -3.09 12.67 15.04
C THR A 50 -1.88 13.11 15.84
N THR A 51 -1.36 12.29 16.73
CA THR A 51 -0.21 12.63 17.59
C THR A 51 1.08 12.59 16.77
N VAL A 52 1.78 13.72 16.68
CA VAL A 52 3.07 13.87 15.99
C VAL A 52 4.02 14.64 16.89
N LEU A 53 5.15 14.04 17.25
CA LEU A 53 6.17 14.68 18.09
C LEU A 53 7.07 15.63 17.29
N SER A 54 7.56 15.19 16.13
CA SER A 54 8.42 16.01 15.27
C SER A 54 8.38 15.53 13.82
N VAL A 55 8.78 16.41 12.90
CA VAL A 55 8.91 16.09 11.47
C VAL A 55 10.32 16.45 11.03
N LYS A 56 10.98 15.54 10.32
CA LYS A 56 12.36 15.68 9.85
C LYS A 56 12.45 15.21 8.40
N ARG A 57 13.25 15.89 7.60
CA ARG A 57 13.58 15.41 6.25
C ARG A 57 14.61 14.28 6.37
N LEU A 58 14.30 13.12 5.80
CA LEU A 58 15.17 11.94 5.85
C LEU A 58 16.04 11.80 4.60
N CYS A 59 15.40 11.85 3.43
CA CYS A 59 16.06 11.75 2.13
C CYS A 59 15.28 12.55 1.08
N GLU A 60 15.82 12.63 -0.13
CA GLU A 60 15.15 13.19 -1.31
C GLU A 60 15.28 12.19 -2.44
N THR A 61 14.16 11.97 -3.13
CA THR A 61 14.10 11.16 -4.36
C THR A 61 13.73 12.10 -5.49
N THR A 62 14.67 12.29 -6.41
CA THR A 62 14.47 13.16 -7.57
C THR A 62 14.18 12.32 -8.81
N LEU A 63 13.16 12.70 -9.58
CA LEU A 63 12.91 12.15 -10.90
C LEU A 63 13.65 12.99 -11.93
N GLU A 64 14.66 12.41 -12.57
CA GLU A 64 15.49 13.07 -13.59
C GLU A 64 15.00 12.66 -14.98
N ALA A 65 14.50 13.63 -15.74
CA ALA A 65 14.04 13.39 -17.10
C ALA A 65 15.23 13.10 -18.03
N ASP A 66 15.00 12.31 -19.06
CA ASP A 66 16.01 12.14 -20.11
C ASP A 66 16.08 13.42 -20.95
N ASP A 67 17.27 13.98 -21.11
CA ASP A 67 17.50 15.15 -21.97
C ASP A 67 17.17 14.84 -23.44
N ASP A 68 17.21 13.56 -23.84
CA ASP A 68 16.84 13.08 -25.16
C ASP A 68 15.42 12.48 -25.16
N GLU A 69 14.44 13.29 -25.57
CA GLU A 69 13.04 12.91 -25.71
C GLU A 69 12.74 12.01 -26.93
N THR A 70 13.76 11.61 -27.70
CA THR A 70 13.56 10.78 -28.89
C THR A 70 13.00 9.41 -28.53
N LEU A 71 11.87 9.06 -29.15
CA LEU A 71 11.26 7.74 -29.00
C LEU A 71 12.17 6.67 -29.63
N ARG A 72 12.68 5.76 -28.79
CA ARG A 72 13.50 4.63 -29.21
C ARG A 72 13.24 3.41 -28.35
N HIS A 73 13.47 2.22 -28.93
CA HIS A 73 13.46 0.98 -28.16
C HIS A 73 14.61 0.98 -27.15
N ARG A 74 14.28 0.75 -25.88
CA ARG A 74 15.25 0.66 -24.78
C ARG A 74 15.10 -0.69 -24.09
N HIS A 75 16.22 -1.33 -23.80
CA HIS A 75 16.26 -2.54 -22.99
C HIS A 75 16.86 -2.22 -21.63
N PHE A 76 15.99 -2.05 -20.62
CA PHE A 76 16.41 -1.81 -19.25
C PHE A 76 16.93 -3.10 -18.61
N ARG A 77 18.22 -3.11 -18.28
CA ARG A 77 18.90 -4.27 -17.67
C ARG A 77 18.88 -4.17 -16.14
N THR A 78 17.69 -4.26 -15.53
CA THR A 78 17.50 -4.15 -14.07
C THR A 78 18.32 -5.16 -13.28
N ALA A 79 18.64 -6.33 -13.84
CA ALA A 79 19.55 -7.29 -13.21
C ALA A 79 20.98 -6.74 -12.92
N ARG A 80 21.35 -5.60 -13.53
CA ARG A 80 22.63 -4.90 -13.33
C ARG A 80 22.48 -3.62 -12.49
N SER A 81 21.30 -3.29 -11.99
CA SER A 81 21.12 -2.10 -11.15
C SER A 81 21.69 -2.32 -9.75
N LYS A 82 21.75 -1.23 -8.97
CA LYS A 82 22.05 -1.29 -7.53
C LYS A 82 21.02 -2.22 -6.85
N LYS A 83 21.53 -3.03 -5.91
CA LYS A 83 20.75 -3.93 -5.07
C LYS A 83 20.90 -3.52 -3.61
N GLY A 84 20.01 -4.04 -2.79
CA GLY A 84 19.96 -3.79 -1.36
C GLY A 84 19.24 -2.49 -0.99
N GLY A 85 19.18 -2.24 0.31
CA GLY A 85 18.46 -1.12 0.90
C GLY A 85 17.05 -1.47 1.36
N SER A 86 16.31 -0.42 1.68
CA SER A 86 14.92 -0.45 2.11
C SER A 86 13.96 -0.70 0.94
N PRO A 87 12.91 -1.52 1.11
CA PRO A 87 11.87 -1.71 0.09
C PRO A 87 11.07 -0.43 -0.22
N THR A 88 11.17 0.58 0.64
CA THR A 88 10.40 1.84 0.52
C THR A 88 11.30 3.04 0.21
N LEU A 89 12.47 3.15 0.85
CA LEU A 89 13.34 4.35 0.73
C LEU A 89 14.39 4.26 -0.38
N ASP A 90 14.83 3.06 -0.77
CA ASP A 90 15.94 2.86 -1.72
C ASP A 90 15.47 2.46 -3.14
N ARG A 91 14.22 2.80 -3.48
CA ARG A 91 13.63 2.53 -4.81
C ARG A 91 14.35 3.36 -5.89
N ILE A 92 14.71 2.71 -7.00
CA ILE A 92 15.38 3.32 -8.15
C ILE A 92 14.32 3.70 -9.20
N PRO A 93 14.14 4.99 -9.55
CA PRO A 93 13.28 5.40 -10.65
C PRO A 93 13.80 4.85 -11.98
N LEU A 94 12.93 4.22 -12.77
CA LEU A 94 13.27 3.70 -14.11
C LEU A 94 12.71 4.59 -15.22
N LEU A 95 11.42 4.88 -15.13
CA LEU A 95 10.64 5.56 -16.15
C LEU A 95 9.53 6.34 -15.44
N PHE A 96 9.22 7.53 -15.92
CA PHE A 96 8.10 8.29 -15.39
C PHE A 96 7.52 9.21 -16.45
N ASN A 97 6.29 9.64 -16.20
CA ASN A 97 5.65 10.73 -16.91
C ASN A 97 4.83 11.57 -15.91
N GLN A 98 3.89 12.37 -16.40
CA GLN A 98 3.04 13.18 -15.54
C GLN A 98 2.05 12.37 -14.70
N ASP A 99 1.79 11.09 -15.02
CA ASP A 99 0.75 10.27 -14.39
C ASP A 99 1.30 9.14 -13.52
N VAL A 100 2.40 8.52 -13.92
CA VAL A 100 2.99 7.34 -13.29
C VAL A 100 4.51 7.42 -13.22
N ALA A 101 5.08 6.94 -12.11
CA ALA A 101 6.48 6.62 -11.98
C ALA A 101 6.65 5.11 -11.77
N MET A 102 7.55 4.48 -12.52
CA MET A 102 7.94 3.09 -12.35
C MET A 102 9.29 3.04 -11.65
N LEU A 103 9.32 2.38 -10.49
CA LEU A 103 10.50 2.24 -9.65
C LEU A 103 10.83 0.76 -9.44
N TYR A 104 12.08 0.50 -9.10
CA TYR A 104 12.59 -0.86 -8.92
C TYR A 104 13.47 -0.96 -7.68
N VAL A 105 13.35 -2.06 -6.94
CA VAL A 105 14.19 -2.33 -5.77
C VAL A 105 14.40 -3.83 -5.57
N GLU A 106 15.61 -4.21 -5.17
CA GLU A 106 15.93 -5.55 -4.64
C GLU A 106 16.36 -5.39 -3.17
N PRO A 107 15.42 -5.30 -2.20
CA PRO A 107 15.76 -4.95 -0.83
C PRO A 107 16.55 -6.07 -0.13
N ASP A 108 17.42 -5.69 0.80
CA ASP A 108 18.17 -6.61 1.68
C ASP A 108 18.08 -6.23 3.16
N LYS A 109 17.35 -5.15 3.47
CA LYS A 109 17.09 -4.67 4.83
C LYS A 109 15.60 -4.73 5.13
N ALA A 110 15.27 -5.19 6.32
CA ALA A 110 13.94 -5.02 6.86
C ALA A 110 13.78 -3.58 7.36
N ASP A 111 12.71 -2.91 6.95
CA ASP A 111 12.37 -1.63 7.53
C ASP A 111 11.97 -1.84 8.99
N GLU A 112 12.51 -1.01 9.89
CA GLU A 112 12.07 -0.95 11.29
C GLU A 112 10.86 -0.04 11.47
N HIS A 113 10.59 0.82 10.48
CA HIS A 113 9.55 1.84 10.48
C HIS A 113 8.35 1.42 9.62
N PHE A 114 7.19 2.02 9.90
CA PHE A 114 6.08 2.05 8.94
C PHE A 114 6.29 3.17 7.94
N TYR A 115 6.00 2.88 6.68
CA TYR A 115 6.03 3.82 5.57
C TYR A 115 4.62 4.18 5.14
N ARG A 116 4.44 5.41 4.64
CA ARG A 116 3.17 5.89 4.09
C ARG A 116 3.44 6.79 2.89
N ASN A 117 3.01 6.36 1.71
CA ASN A 117 3.02 7.21 0.53
C ASN A 117 1.81 8.18 0.58
N ALA A 118 2.09 9.46 0.75
CA ALA A 118 1.07 10.51 0.77
C ALA A 118 0.86 11.19 -0.60
N GLN A 119 1.54 10.71 -1.65
CA GLN A 119 1.59 11.37 -2.97
C GLN A 119 1.03 10.51 -4.11
N ALA A 120 1.00 9.18 -3.96
CA ALA A 120 0.56 8.25 -5.00
C ALA A 120 -0.18 7.03 -4.42
N ASP A 121 -1.02 6.41 -5.25
CA ASP A 121 -1.37 5.00 -5.05
C ASP A 121 -0.19 4.16 -5.58
N GLU A 122 0.16 3.08 -4.89
CA GLU A 122 1.19 2.14 -5.33
C GLU A 122 0.56 0.84 -5.84
N LEU A 123 1.04 0.38 -7.00
CA LEU A 123 0.85 -0.97 -7.48
C LEU A 123 2.21 -1.66 -7.48
N VAL A 124 2.39 -2.63 -6.59
CA VAL A 124 3.67 -3.31 -6.39
C VAL A 124 3.57 -4.71 -6.96
N TYR A 125 4.34 -4.98 -8.01
CA TYR A 125 4.51 -6.32 -8.52
C TYR A 125 5.66 -7.03 -7.80
N VAL A 126 5.36 -8.17 -7.17
CA VAL A 126 6.33 -9.01 -6.45
C VAL A 126 6.97 -9.95 -7.45
N ALA A 127 8.06 -9.51 -8.09
CA ALA A 127 8.76 -10.30 -9.10
C ALA A 127 9.53 -11.49 -8.48
N LYS A 128 10.00 -11.33 -7.23
CA LYS A 128 10.60 -12.38 -6.40
C LYS A 128 10.35 -12.10 -4.92
N GLY A 129 10.30 -13.16 -4.13
CA GLY A 129 10.13 -13.10 -2.68
C GLY A 129 8.69 -13.34 -2.24
N LYS A 130 8.51 -13.47 -0.92
CA LYS A 130 7.24 -13.66 -0.24
C LYS A 130 7.33 -13.13 1.17
N GLY A 131 6.18 -12.92 1.81
CA GLY A 131 6.12 -12.46 3.18
C GLY A 131 4.76 -11.86 3.51
N THR A 132 4.77 -10.91 4.45
CA THR A 132 3.58 -10.22 4.93
C THR A 132 3.75 -8.72 4.78
N LEU A 133 2.74 -8.07 4.21
CA LEU A 133 2.60 -6.63 4.23
C LEU A 133 1.77 -6.26 5.46
N GLU A 134 2.43 -5.82 6.51
CA GLU A 134 1.78 -5.32 7.72
C GLU A 134 1.17 -3.96 7.40
N THR A 135 -0.10 -3.73 7.72
CA THR A 135 -0.77 -2.44 7.50
C THR A 135 -1.63 -2.04 8.69
N GLN A 136 -2.03 -0.77 8.74
CA GLN A 136 -3.05 -0.32 9.71
C GLN A 136 -4.43 -0.99 9.53
N TYR A 137 -4.66 -1.72 8.44
CA TYR A 137 -5.87 -2.50 8.18
C TYR A 137 -5.71 -3.96 8.55
N GLY A 138 -4.52 -4.39 8.96
CA GLY A 138 -4.15 -5.78 9.18
C GLY A 138 -3.08 -6.27 8.21
N ASP A 139 -2.73 -7.53 8.39
CA ASP A 139 -1.66 -8.22 7.69
C ASP A 139 -2.16 -8.84 6.39
N LEU A 140 -1.44 -8.57 5.30
CA LEU A 140 -1.71 -9.10 3.97
C LEU A 140 -0.54 -9.99 3.51
N PRO A 141 -0.70 -11.32 3.53
CA PRO A 141 0.28 -12.24 2.99
C PRO A 141 0.43 -12.08 1.47
N PHE A 142 1.67 -12.09 0.99
CA PHE A 142 2.02 -11.98 -0.42
C PHE A 142 3.13 -12.96 -0.83
N TRP A 143 3.18 -13.28 -2.11
CA TRP A 143 4.21 -14.13 -2.71
C TRP A 143 4.52 -13.72 -4.15
N GLU A 144 5.49 -14.42 -4.76
CA GLU A 144 5.94 -14.19 -6.13
C GLU A 144 4.78 -14.25 -7.13
N GLY A 145 4.69 -13.24 -8.00
CA GLY A 145 3.63 -13.09 -8.99
C GLY A 145 2.47 -12.20 -8.54
N ASP A 146 2.43 -11.81 -7.26
CA ASP A 146 1.37 -10.97 -6.72
C ASP A 146 1.48 -9.51 -7.14
N TYR A 147 0.32 -8.87 -7.20
CA TYR A 147 0.18 -7.42 -7.26
C TYR A 147 -0.41 -6.91 -5.96
N LEU A 148 0.33 -6.07 -5.25
CA LEU A 148 -0.13 -5.40 -4.03
C LEU A 148 -0.66 -4.02 -4.41
N VAL A 149 -1.90 -3.74 -4.06
CA VAL A 149 -2.54 -2.44 -4.28
C VAL A 149 -2.55 -1.69 -2.96
N LEU A 150 -1.75 -0.64 -2.88
CA LEU A 150 -1.62 0.24 -1.72
C LEU A 150 -2.15 1.60 -2.10
N HIS A 151 -3.34 1.93 -1.62
CA HIS A 151 -3.86 3.28 -1.82
C HIS A 151 -3.04 4.31 -1.05
N ARG A 152 -3.03 5.54 -1.55
CA ARG A 152 -2.36 6.68 -0.92
C ARG A 152 -2.81 6.81 0.54
N GLY A 153 -1.84 6.96 1.43
CA GLY A 153 -2.08 7.18 2.85
C GLY A 153 -2.17 5.91 3.69
N ILE A 154 -2.12 4.72 3.09
CA ILE A 154 -2.03 3.46 3.86
C ILE A 154 -0.65 3.34 4.49
N MET A 155 -0.58 3.35 5.83
CA MET A 155 0.63 3.00 6.57
C MET A 155 0.88 1.49 6.44
N HIS A 156 2.09 1.14 6.02
CA HIS A 156 2.48 -0.25 5.80
C HIS A 156 3.97 -0.51 6.03
N ARG A 157 4.32 -1.78 6.24
CA ARG A 157 5.70 -2.26 6.41
C ARG A 157 5.85 -3.64 5.78
N TYR A 158 6.91 -3.84 5.00
CA TYR A 158 7.19 -5.13 4.38
C TYR A 158 7.95 -6.04 5.35
N ARG A 159 7.42 -7.24 5.59
CA ARG A 159 8.10 -8.33 6.29
C ARG A 159 8.35 -9.48 5.32
N PHE A 160 9.55 -9.54 4.76
CA PHE A 160 9.93 -10.64 3.90
C PHE A 160 10.35 -11.87 4.70
N ASP A 161 10.05 -13.05 4.15
CA ASP A 161 10.59 -14.29 4.68
C ASP A 161 12.12 -14.29 4.56
N THR A 162 12.81 -14.69 5.63
CA THR A 162 14.29 -14.73 5.69
C THR A 162 14.90 -15.90 4.95
N THR A 163 14.06 -16.82 4.45
CA THR A 163 14.47 -18.01 3.70
C THR A 163 14.00 -17.87 2.26
N GLY A 164 14.93 -17.80 1.32
CA GLY A 164 14.61 -17.72 -0.11
C GLY A 164 15.50 -16.75 -0.87
N ASP A 165 15.09 -16.46 -2.11
CA ASP A 165 15.74 -15.49 -2.97
C ASP A 165 15.56 -14.06 -2.42
N GLN A 166 16.53 -13.20 -2.71
CA GLN A 166 16.41 -11.76 -2.47
C GLN A 166 15.12 -11.22 -3.11
N PRO A 167 14.25 -10.51 -2.36
CA PRO A 167 13.03 -9.96 -2.93
C PRO A 167 13.32 -9.01 -4.09
N LYS A 168 12.40 -8.95 -5.05
CA LYS A 168 12.47 -8.04 -6.20
C LYS A 168 11.10 -7.43 -6.43
N LEU A 169 11.04 -6.11 -6.36
CA LEU A 169 9.79 -5.38 -6.52
C LEU A 169 9.89 -4.43 -7.71
N LEU A 170 8.84 -4.44 -8.54
CA LEU A 170 8.56 -3.38 -9.49
C LEU A 170 7.37 -2.58 -8.96
N VAL A 171 7.60 -1.31 -8.65
CA VAL A 171 6.62 -0.43 -8.02
C VAL A 171 6.13 0.58 -9.05
N MET A 172 4.82 0.69 -9.23
CA MET A 172 4.19 1.72 -10.05
C MET A 172 3.46 2.69 -9.13
N GLU A 173 3.93 3.93 -9.08
CA GLU A 173 3.31 5.01 -8.31
C GLU A 173 2.45 5.87 -9.23
N GLY A 174 1.13 5.79 -9.06
CA GLY A 174 0.14 6.51 -9.87
C GLY A 174 -0.43 7.74 -9.16
N ARG A 175 -0.58 8.85 -9.87
CA ARG A 175 -1.27 10.04 -9.35
C ARG A 175 -2.77 9.83 -9.18
N GLY A 176 -3.36 9.01 -10.06
CA GLY A 176 -4.76 8.60 -10.00
C GLY A 176 -4.98 7.40 -9.08
N HIS A 177 -6.25 7.03 -8.89
CA HIS A 177 -6.60 5.87 -8.07
C HIS A 177 -6.52 4.55 -8.84
N VAL A 178 -5.86 3.56 -8.26
CA VAL A 178 -5.83 2.20 -8.81
C VAL A 178 -7.22 1.57 -8.63
N ARG A 179 -7.85 1.15 -9.73
CA ARG A 179 -9.20 0.58 -9.74
C ARG A 179 -9.28 -0.54 -10.78
N PRO A 180 -10.18 -1.53 -10.60
CA PRO A 180 -10.53 -2.41 -11.70
C PRO A 180 -11.01 -1.59 -12.93
N PRO A 181 -10.54 -1.90 -14.15
CA PRO A 181 -10.96 -1.19 -15.35
C PRO A 181 -12.48 -1.15 -15.50
N LYS A 182 -13.03 0.00 -15.90
CA LYS A 182 -14.49 0.19 -16.04
C LYS A 182 -15.14 -0.87 -16.94
N ARG A 183 -14.47 -1.27 -18.01
CA ARG A 183 -14.95 -2.30 -18.95
C ARG A 183 -15.13 -3.69 -18.34
N TYR A 184 -14.48 -3.97 -17.21
CA TYR A 184 -14.58 -5.24 -16.51
C TYR A 184 -15.52 -5.18 -15.31
N ARG A 185 -16.25 -4.07 -15.11
CA ARG A 185 -17.21 -3.90 -14.02
C ARG A 185 -18.61 -3.65 -14.55
N ASN A 186 -19.61 -4.26 -13.93
CA ASN A 186 -21.01 -3.87 -14.14
C ASN A 186 -21.35 -2.56 -13.39
N GLU A 187 -22.56 -2.04 -13.57
CA GLU A 187 -23.03 -0.81 -12.92
C GLU A 187 -23.06 -0.88 -11.39
N PHE A 188 -23.15 -2.10 -10.84
CA PHE A 188 -23.09 -2.34 -9.39
C PHE A 188 -21.65 -2.44 -8.87
N GLY A 189 -20.65 -2.50 -9.75
CA GLY A 189 -19.22 -2.61 -9.41
C GLY A 189 -18.73 -4.03 -9.14
N GLN A 190 -19.47 -5.07 -9.53
CA GLN A 190 -18.98 -6.45 -9.58
C GLN A 190 -18.17 -6.67 -10.86
N LEU A 191 -17.24 -7.62 -10.83
CA LEU A 191 -16.52 -8.02 -12.05
C LEU A 191 -17.47 -8.79 -12.97
N VAL A 192 -17.36 -8.55 -14.27
CA VAL A 192 -18.14 -9.29 -15.29
C VAL A 192 -17.47 -10.64 -15.59
N GLU A 193 -18.23 -11.64 -16.03
CA GLU A 193 -17.71 -12.99 -16.33
C GLU A 193 -16.55 -13.02 -17.34
N GLY A 194 -16.50 -12.03 -18.25
CA GLY A 194 -15.40 -11.89 -19.22
C GLY A 194 -14.16 -11.16 -18.68
N ALA A 195 -14.13 -10.80 -17.39
CA ALA A 195 -12.97 -10.18 -16.77
C ALA A 195 -11.81 -11.19 -16.66
N PRO A 196 -10.55 -10.73 -16.79
CA PRO A 196 -9.39 -11.62 -16.74
C PRO A 196 -9.06 -12.14 -15.33
N TYR A 197 -9.78 -11.65 -14.32
CA TYR A 197 -9.70 -12.07 -12.93
C TYR A 197 -11.08 -11.88 -12.29
N SER A 198 -11.30 -12.57 -11.19
CA SER A 198 -12.53 -12.56 -10.40
C SER A 198 -12.26 -12.02 -9.00
N GLU A 199 -13.32 -11.86 -8.22
CA GLU A 199 -13.19 -11.39 -6.85
C GLU A 199 -12.57 -12.43 -5.91
N ARG A 200 -12.48 -13.70 -6.36
CA ARG A 200 -11.75 -14.77 -5.66
C ARG A 200 -10.24 -14.60 -5.72
N ASP A 201 -9.76 -13.87 -6.72
CA ASP A 201 -8.33 -13.62 -6.91
C ASP A 201 -7.85 -12.42 -6.06
N ILE A 202 -8.79 -11.66 -5.47
CA ILE A 202 -8.51 -10.50 -4.64
C ILE A 202 -8.39 -10.95 -3.18
N ARG A 203 -7.18 -10.88 -2.64
CA ARG A 203 -6.92 -11.06 -1.21
C ARG A 203 -7.03 -9.73 -0.47
N VAL A 204 -7.59 -9.81 0.72
CA VAL A 204 -7.71 -8.70 1.68
C VAL A 204 -6.89 -9.02 2.93
N PRO A 205 -6.52 -8.03 3.76
CA PRO A 205 -5.91 -8.29 5.05
C PRO A 205 -6.72 -9.31 5.87
N SER A 206 -6.04 -10.19 6.60
CA SER A 206 -6.70 -11.31 7.30
C SER A 206 -6.56 -11.27 8.82
N GLU A 207 -5.50 -10.66 9.32
CA GLU A 207 -5.19 -10.62 10.75
C GLU A 207 -4.94 -9.18 11.19
N LEU A 208 -5.46 -8.77 12.35
CA LEU A 208 -5.28 -7.42 12.87
C LEU A 208 -4.48 -7.47 14.17
N HIS A 209 -3.24 -7.00 14.11
CA HIS A 209 -2.40 -6.80 15.29
C HIS A 209 -2.65 -5.42 15.89
N THR A 210 -3.09 -5.39 17.16
CA THR A 210 -3.31 -4.13 17.89
C THR A 210 -2.09 -3.81 18.73
N HIS A 211 -1.46 -2.68 18.46
CA HIS A 211 -0.38 -2.13 19.27
C HIS A 211 -0.95 -1.08 20.24
N ASP A 212 -0.96 -1.39 21.53
CA ASP A 212 -1.44 -0.53 22.63
C ASP A 212 -0.25 -0.04 23.45
N GLU A 213 0.69 0.60 22.76
CA GLU A 213 1.88 1.20 23.33
C GLU A 213 1.81 2.70 23.09
N MET A 214 2.05 3.49 24.14
CA MET A 214 2.20 4.93 23.98
C MET A 214 3.56 5.19 23.31
N GLY A 215 3.57 6.03 22.28
CA GLY A 215 4.81 6.53 21.69
C GLY A 215 5.59 7.44 22.65
N GLU A 216 6.78 7.85 22.21
CA GLU A 216 7.63 8.85 22.90
C GLU A 216 7.00 10.25 22.97
#